data_AF-A0A504YMX1-F1
#
_entry.id   AF-A0A504YMX1-F1
#
_cell.length_a   1.000
_cell.length_b   1.000
_cell.length_c   1.000
_cell.angle_alpha   90.00
_cell.angle_beta   90.00
_cell.angle_gamma   90.00
#
_symmetry.space_group_name_H-M   'P 1'
#
loop_
_entity.id
_entity.type
_entity.pdbx_description
1 polymer ?
#
loop_
_entity_poly.entity_id
_entity_poly.type
_entity_poly.pdbx_seq_one_letter_code
_entity_poly.pdbx_strand_id
1 'polypeptide(L)'
;MQYQKQAKELVCRLTPTSPSRCSLLTEPYVFHYLLDRGVCYLILTDARFNRTNAFAFLETIQTKFYSEYSSKIHTVSRPYVFLDFDSFIHQTQKAYTDSRSSNVNQLNVALQDVQRIMVQNIDDVLQRGEALSALDARATNLSSMSKQYKQDATSLNMQSAWVFYVLLCVVILAVFTYVFFRFM
;
A
#
# COMPACT_ATOMS: atom_id res chain seq x y z
N MET A 1 -15.27 -2.33 -0.12
CA MET A 1 -14.40 -2.13 1.08
C MET A 1 -13.59 -3.39 1.40
N GLN A 2 -14.22 -4.55 1.65
CA GLN A 2 -13.53 -5.80 2.03
C GLN A 2 -12.47 -6.26 1.01
N TYR A 3 -12.86 -6.41 -0.26
CA TYR A 3 -11.94 -6.90 -1.30
C TYR A 3 -10.75 -5.95 -1.58
N GLN A 4 -10.94 -4.64 -1.39
CA GLN A 4 -9.84 -3.68 -1.51
C GLN A 4 -8.81 -3.86 -0.40
N LYS A 5 -9.25 -4.18 0.83
CA LYS A 5 -8.37 -4.51 1.94
C LYS A 5 -7.62 -5.83 1.67
N GLN A 6 -8.34 -6.87 1.24
CA GLN A 6 -7.74 -8.15 0.87
C GLN A 6 -6.71 -8.01 -0.26
N ALA A 7 -7.01 -7.18 -1.28
CA ALA A 7 -6.07 -6.91 -2.36
C ALA A 7 -4.77 -6.25 -1.87
N LYS A 8 -4.89 -5.26 -0.95
CA LYS A 8 -3.72 -4.63 -0.33
C LYS A 8 -2.90 -5.63 0.48
N GLU A 9 -3.56 -6.41 1.32
CA GLU A 9 -2.90 -7.44 2.14
C GLU A 9 -2.19 -8.47 1.25
N LEU A 10 -2.88 -8.94 0.20
CA LEU A 10 -2.32 -9.86 -0.79
C LEU A 10 -1.03 -9.31 -1.38
N VAL A 11 -1.05 -8.09 -1.94
CA VAL A 11 0.14 -7.48 -2.56
C VAL A 11 1.29 -7.37 -1.55
N CYS A 12 1.02 -7.06 -0.29
CA CYS A 12 2.02 -7.03 0.77
C CYS A 12 2.58 -8.41 1.15
N ARG A 13 1.89 -9.52 0.83
CA ARG A 13 2.36 -10.89 1.10
C ARG A 13 3.15 -11.50 -0.05
N LEU A 14 3.06 -10.93 -1.26
CA LEU A 14 3.75 -11.48 -2.42
C LEU A 14 5.26 -11.32 -2.25
N THR A 15 5.96 -12.43 -2.45
CA THR A 15 7.43 -12.53 -2.37
C THR A 15 8.00 -12.82 -3.75
N PRO A 16 9.32 -12.65 -3.98
CA PRO A 16 9.97 -13.08 -5.21
C PRO A 16 9.86 -14.59 -5.49
N THR A 17 9.57 -15.39 -4.45
CA THR A 17 9.33 -16.84 -4.55
C THR A 17 7.87 -17.19 -4.81
N SER A 18 6.97 -16.20 -4.78
CA SER A 18 5.55 -16.40 -5.08
C SER A 18 5.38 -16.75 -6.56
N PRO A 19 4.41 -17.63 -6.91
CA PRO A 19 4.21 -18.01 -8.30
C PRO A 19 3.90 -16.82 -9.19
N SER A 20 4.43 -16.82 -10.41
CA SER A 20 4.29 -15.69 -11.32
C SER A 20 2.85 -15.49 -11.81
N ARG A 21 2.04 -16.54 -11.82
CA ARG A 21 0.61 -16.50 -12.17
C ARG A 21 -0.19 -17.31 -11.17
N CYS A 22 -1.24 -16.73 -10.60
CA CYS A 22 -2.10 -17.44 -9.66
C CYS A 22 -3.53 -16.88 -9.64
N SER A 23 -4.48 -17.77 -9.35
CA SER A 23 -5.88 -17.43 -9.06
C SER A 23 -6.20 -17.74 -7.60
N LEU A 24 -6.71 -16.77 -6.86
CA LEU A 24 -7.07 -16.91 -5.46
C LEU A 24 -8.58 -16.87 -5.29
N LEU A 25 -9.14 -17.95 -4.76
CA LEU A 25 -10.57 -18.09 -4.54
C LEU A 25 -10.98 -17.28 -3.30
N THR A 26 -11.95 -16.39 -3.48
CA THR A 26 -12.59 -15.60 -2.42
C THR A 26 -14.10 -15.55 -2.70
N GLU A 27 -14.75 -16.71 -2.65
CA GLU A 27 -16.15 -16.87 -3.07
C GLU A 27 -17.05 -15.72 -2.57
N PRO A 28 -17.86 -15.09 -3.46
CA PRO A 28 -18.20 -15.51 -4.82
C PRO A 28 -17.23 -15.02 -5.93
N TYR A 29 -16.10 -14.39 -5.57
CA TYR A 29 -15.15 -13.81 -6.51
C TYR A 29 -13.82 -14.57 -6.55
N VAL A 30 -13.00 -14.25 -7.55
CA VAL A 30 -11.66 -14.80 -7.72
C VAL A 30 -10.71 -13.66 -8.04
N PHE A 31 -9.62 -13.57 -7.29
CA PHE A 31 -8.50 -12.71 -7.65
C PHE A 31 -7.62 -13.43 -8.66
N HIS A 32 -7.23 -12.74 -9.72
CA HIS A 32 -6.21 -13.23 -10.65
C HIS A 32 -5.04 -12.25 -10.62
N TYR A 33 -3.83 -12.76 -10.43
CA TYR A 33 -2.63 -11.93 -10.48
C TYR A 33 -1.54 -12.50 -11.38
N LEU A 34 -0.78 -11.57 -11.94
CA LEU A 34 0.44 -11.79 -12.72
C LEU A 34 1.57 -10.97 -12.08
N LEU A 35 2.66 -11.63 -11.71
CA LEU A 35 3.90 -10.99 -11.26
C LEU A 35 4.90 -10.96 -12.42
N ASP A 36 5.38 -9.77 -12.75
CA ASP A 36 6.46 -9.61 -13.72
C ASP A 36 7.36 -8.43 -13.34
N ARG A 37 8.67 -8.66 -13.32
CA ARG A 37 9.71 -7.63 -13.08
C ARG A 37 9.44 -6.72 -11.88
N GLY A 38 8.93 -7.30 -10.79
CA GLY A 38 8.63 -6.58 -9.54
C GLY A 38 7.32 -5.79 -9.54
N VAL A 39 6.49 -5.94 -10.57
CA VAL A 39 5.15 -5.36 -10.66
C VAL A 39 4.10 -6.46 -10.53
N CYS A 40 3.10 -6.23 -9.70
CA CYS A 40 1.93 -7.10 -9.56
C CYS A 40 0.75 -6.50 -10.32
N TYR A 41 0.27 -7.23 -11.33
CA TYR A 41 -0.96 -6.93 -12.04
C TYR A 41 -2.07 -7.79 -11.44
N LEU A 42 -3.10 -7.15 -10.89
CA LEU A 42 -4.15 -7.82 -10.12
C LEU A 42 -5.52 -7.40 -10.62
N ILE A 43 -6.42 -8.37 -10.80
CA ILE A 43 -7.84 -8.15 -11.03
C ILE A 43 -8.70 -9.01 -10.10
N LEU A 44 -9.94 -8.58 -9.91
CA LEU A 44 -10.99 -9.33 -9.23
C LEU A 44 -12.12 -9.58 -10.22
N THR A 45 -12.55 -10.82 -10.37
CA THR A 45 -13.64 -11.20 -11.27
C THR A 45 -14.64 -12.09 -10.55
N ASP A 46 -15.86 -12.20 -11.07
CA ASP A 46 -16.79 -13.26 -10.65
C ASP A 46 -16.15 -14.64 -10.88
N ALA A 47 -16.48 -15.61 -10.03
CA ALA A 47 -15.98 -16.98 -10.19
C ALA A 47 -16.38 -17.66 -11.52
N ARG A 48 -17.42 -17.12 -12.19
CA ARG A 48 -17.89 -17.60 -13.50
C ARG A 48 -17.13 -16.99 -14.68
N PHE A 49 -16.32 -15.95 -14.44
CA PHE A 49 -15.57 -15.30 -15.51
C PHE A 49 -14.49 -16.24 -16.05
N ASN A 50 -14.26 -16.21 -17.37
CA ASN A 50 -13.31 -17.12 -17.99
C ASN A 50 -11.88 -16.77 -17.57
N ARG A 51 -11.23 -17.70 -16.85
CA ARG A 51 -9.84 -17.55 -16.40
C ARG A 51 -8.88 -17.25 -17.55
N THR A 52 -9.07 -17.84 -18.72
CA THR A 52 -8.25 -17.55 -19.90
C THR A 52 -8.34 -16.08 -20.28
N ASN A 53 -9.55 -15.50 -20.29
CA ASN A 53 -9.75 -14.09 -20.60
C ASN A 53 -9.18 -13.18 -19.49
N ALA A 54 -9.26 -13.60 -18.22
CA ALA A 54 -8.68 -12.86 -17.10
C ALA A 54 -7.15 -12.70 -17.26
N PHE A 55 -6.44 -13.78 -17.59
CA PHE A 55 -4.99 -13.71 -17.80
C PHE A 55 -4.62 -13.02 -19.12
N ALA A 56 -5.42 -13.18 -20.18
CA ALA A 56 -5.25 -12.45 -21.42
C ALA A 56 -5.32 -10.92 -21.20
N PHE A 57 -6.28 -10.48 -20.40
CA PHE A 57 -6.40 -9.09 -19.98
C PHE A 57 -5.15 -8.64 -19.21
N LEU A 58 -4.73 -9.40 -18.19
CA LEU A 58 -3.55 -9.08 -17.39
C LEU A 58 -2.27 -8.97 -18.23
N GLU A 59 -2.07 -9.86 -19.21
CA GLU A 59 -0.90 -9.83 -20.11
C GLU A 59 -0.91 -8.62 -21.05
N THR A 60 -2.09 -8.24 -21.55
CA THR A 60 -2.26 -7.02 -22.36
C THR A 60 -1.90 -5.77 -21.56
N ILE A 61 -2.41 -5.70 -20.33
CA ILE A 61 -2.11 -4.62 -19.39
C ILE A 61 -0.61 -4.58 -19.07
N GLN A 62 -0.02 -5.72 -18.74
CA GLN A 62 1.40 -5.84 -18.40
C GLN A 62 2.32 -5.41 -19.55
N THR A 63 2.01 -5.86 -20.77
CA THR A 63 2.82 -5.55 -21.96
C THR A 63 2.80 -4.05 -22.23
N LYS A 64 1.61 -3.44 -22.23
CA LYS A 64 1.46 -2.00 -22.48
C LYS A 64 2.10 -1.16 -21.37
N PHE A 65 1.84 -1.52 -20.11
CA PHE A 65 2.39 -0.80 -18.96
C PHE A 65 3.92 -0.82 -18.94
N TYR A 66 4.52 -2.00 -19.17
CA TYR A 66 5.98 -2.11 -19.22
C TYR A 66 6.57 -1.34 -20.41
N SER A 67 5.93 -1.40 -21.58
CA SER A 67 6.37 -0.65 -22.76
C SER A 67 6.41 0.86 -22.53
N GLU A 68 5.48 1.41 -21.74
CA GLU A 68 5.40 2.86 -21.50
C GLU A 68 6.21 3.32 -20.29
N TYR A 69 6.27 2.51 -19.22
CA TYR A 69 6.76 2.96 -17.92
C TYR A 69 8.01 2.23 -17.40
N SER A 70 8.57 1.27 -18.14
CA SER A 70 9.72 0.44 -17.71
C SER A 70 10.85 1.22 -17.01
N SER A 71 11.24 2.39 -17.53
CA SER A 71 12.33 3.21 -16.98
C SER A 71 11.97 3.96 -15.68
N LYS A 72 10.68 4.18 -15.42
CA LYS A 72 10.20 4.99 -14.29
C LYS A 72 9.76 4.15 -13.08
N ILE A 73 9.45 2.87 -13.28
CA ILE A 73 8.89 1.98 -12.25
C ILE A 73 9.76 1.93 -10.98
N HIS A 74 11.09 1.85 -11.14
CA HIS A 74 12.01 1.74 -10.00
C HIS A 74 12.36 3.08 -9.33
N THR A 75 11.98 4.21 -9.94
CA THR A 75 12.34 5.55 -9.45
C THR A 75 11.21 6.25 -8.70
N VAL A 76 9.99 5.72 -8.79
CA VAL A 76 8.81 6.34 -8.19
C VAL A 76 8.66 5.93 -6.72
N SER A 77 8.42 6.90 -5.85
CA SER A 77 8.20 6.68 -4.41
C SER A 77 6.78 7.04 -3.95
N ARG A 78 6.03 7.79 -4.78
CA ARG A 78 4.67 8.22 -4.46
C ARG A 78 3.65 7.17 -4.94
N PRO A 79 2.59 6.91 -4.16
CA PRO A 79 1.46 6.12 -4.65
C PRO A 79 0.79 6.78 -5.86
N TYR A 80 0.19 5.97 -6.75
CA TYR A 80 -0.63 6.42 -7.87
C TYR A 80 0.07 7.38 -8.86
N VAL A 81 1.35 7.16 -9.15
CA VAL A 81 2.08 7.98 -10.13
C VAL A 81 1.62 7.73 -11.58
N PHE A 82 1.05 6.56 -11.86
CA PHE A 82 0.67 6.14 -13.22
C PHE A 82 -0.84 6.23 -13.48
N LEU A 83 -1.53 7.22 -12.90
CA LEU A 83 -2.99 7.38 -13.04
C LEU A 83 -3.43 7.59 -14.49
N ASP A 84 -2.58 8.17 -15.35
CA ASP A 84 -2.89 8.39 -16.76
C ASP A 84 -3.15 7.08 -17.53
N PHE A 85 -2.65 5.95 -17.00
CA PHE A 85 -2.86 4.62 -17.58
C PHE A 85 -4.27 4.06 -17.37
N ASP A 86 -5.08 4.66 -16.49
CA ASP A 86 -6.43 4.22 -16.15
C ASP A 86 -7.37 4.15 -17.37
N SER A 87 -7.23 5.09 -18.31
CA SER A 87 -8.01 5.10 -19.56
C SER A 87 -7.78 3.83 -20.39
N PHE A 88 -6.53 3.36 -20.46
CA PHE A 88 -6.19 2.12 -21.16
C PHE A 88 -6.74 0.89 -20.44
N ILE A 89 -6.69 0.87 -19.11
CA ILE A 89 -7.29 -0.20 -18.29
C ILE A 89 -8.79 -0.31 -18.61
N HIS A 90 -9.52 0.80 -18.58
CA HIS A 90 -10.96 0.80 -18.84
C HIS A 90 -11.33 0.42 -20.28
N GLN A 91 -10.59 0.92 -21.27
CA GLN A 91 -10.81 0.56 -22.67
C GLN A 91 -10.61 -0.95 -22.89
N THR A 92 -9.52 -1.49 -22.32
CA THR A 92 -9.19 -2.91 -22.41
C THR A 92 -10.24 -3.74 -21.67
N GLN A 93 -10.67 -3.32 -20.47
CA GLN A 93 -11.66 -4.04 -19.67
C GLN A 93 -12.98 -4.21 -20.43
N LYS A 94 -13.43 -3.16 -21.14
CA LYS A 94 -14.64 -3.23 -21.97
C LYS A 94 -14.50 -4.26 -23.08
N ALA A 95 -13.36 -4.28 -23.78
CA ALA A 95 -13.09 -5.25 -24.85
C ALA A 95 -13.12 -6.71 -24.37
N TYR A 96 -12.67 -6.98 -23.14
CA TYR A 96 -12.65 -8.34 -22.56
C TYR A 96 -13.97 -8.75 -21.88
N THR A 97 -14.86 -7.79 -21.59
CA THR A 97 -16.16 -8.03 -20.94
C THR A 97 -17.31 -8.10 -21.96
N ASP A 98 -17.23 -7.36 -23.07
CA ASP A 98 -18.24 -7.33 -24.13
C ASP A 98 -18.16 -8.57 -25.04
N SER A 99 -18.78 -9.68 -24.61
CA SER A 99 -18.91 -10.95 -25.35
C SER A 99 -19.56 -10.85 -26.74
N ARG A 100 -20.18 -9.71 -27.07
CA ARG A 100 -20.87 -9.46 -28.35
C ARG A 100 -19.98 -8.86 -29.44
N SER A 101 -18.80 -8.37 -29.07
CA SER A 101 -17.87 -7.69 -29.99
C SER A 101 -16.66 -8.53 -30.38
N SER A 102 -16.58 -9.77 -29.89
CA SER A 102 -15.44 -10.64 -30.10
C SER A 102 -15.40 -11.10 -31.55
N ASN A 103 -14.63 -10.39 -32.36
CA ASN A 103 -13.86 -11.02 -33.43
C ASN A 103 -12.87 -11.99 -32.76
N VAL A 104 -13.40 -13.15 -32.34
CA VAL A 104 -12.72 -14.25 -31.62
C VAL A 104 -11.43 -14.67 -32.32
N ASN A 105 -11.29 -14.41 -33.63
CA ASN A 105 -10.11 -14.75 -34.43
C ASN A 105 -8.85 -13.92 -34.13
N GLN A 106 -8.93 -12.76 -33.46
CA GLN A 106 -7.76 -11.93 -33.12
C GLN A 106 -7.26 -12.11 -31.67
N LEU A 107 -8.06 -12.72 -30.79
CA LEU A 107 -7.63 -13.13 -29.45
C LEU A 107 -6.86 -14.48 -29.47
N ASN A 108 -6.15 -14.75 -30.57
CA ASN A 108 -5.13 -15.79 -30.69
C ASN A 108 -3.81 -15.34 -30.03
N VAL A 109 -3.88 -14.70 -28.86
CA VAL A 109 -2.70 -14.54 -28.02
C VAL A 109 -2.46 -15.90 -27.38
N ALA A 110 -1.24 -16.42 -27.53
CA ALA A 110 -0.84 -17.77 -27.18
C ALA A 110 -1.10 -18.12 -25.70
N LEU A 111 -2.32 -18.56 -25.38
CA LEU A 111 -2.71 -19.00 -24.04
C LEU A 111 -2.73 -20.52 -23.96
N GLN A 112 -1.62 -21.14 -24.34
CA GLN A 112 -1.45 -22.60 -24.19
C GLN A 112 -1.23 -23.01 -22.72
N ASP A 113 -1.06 -22.06 -21.78
CA ASP A 113 -0.55 -22.36 -20.43
C ASP A 113 -1.49 -22.03 -19.26
N VAL A 114 -2.78 -21.75 -19.53
CA VAL A 114 -3.77 -21.46 -18.46
C VAL A 114 -4.00 -22.66 -17.53
N GLN A 115 -3.70 -23.88 -17.98
CA GLN A 115 -3.81 -25.10 -17.18
C GLN A 115 -2.75 -25.19 -16.07
N ARG A 116 -1.58 -24.54 -16.23
CA ARG A 116 -0.50 -24.55 -15.23
C ARG A 116 -0.64 -23.45 -14.17
N ILE A 117 -1.69 -22.63 -14.26
CA ILE A 117 -1.92 -21.54 -13.32
C ILE A 117 -2.34 -22.10 -11.97
N MET A 118 -1.57 -21.75 -10.94
CA MET A 118 -1.85 -22.18 -9.57
C MET A 118 -3.18 -21.59 -9.08
N VAL A 119 -3.99 -22.41 -8.44
CA VAL A 119 -5.24 -22.00 -7.78
C VAL A 119 -5.11 -22.28 -6.29
N GLN A 120 -5.37 -21.27 -5.44
CA GLN A 120 -5.33 -21.40 -3.98
C GLN A 120 -6.50 -20.65 -3.34
N ASN A 121 -6.81 -20.94 -2.08
CA ASN A 121 -7.70 -20.09 -1.30
C ASN A 121 -6.94 -18.81 -0.89
N ILE A 122 -7.62 -17.67 -0.89
CA ILE A 122 -7.04 -16.43 -0.41
C ILE A 122 -6.63 -16.49 1.07
N ASP A 123 -7.41 -17.19 1.90
CA ASP A 123 -7.16 -17.27 3.35
C ASP A 123 -5.83 -17.98 3.63
N ASP A 124 -5.49 -19.02 2.87
CA ASP A 124 -4.23 -19.75 2.99
C ASP A 124 -3.01 -18.87 2.70
N VAL A 125 -3.18 -17.87 1.83
CA VAL A 125 -2.12 -16.92 1.46
C VAL A 125 -2.01 -15.79 2.47
N LEU A 126 -3.15 -15.30 2.99
CA LEU A 126 -3.19 -14.24 3.99
C LEU A 126 -2.68 -14.71 5.35
N GLN A 127 -3.06 -15.93 5.79
CA GLN A 127 -2.65 -16.53 7.06
C GLN A 127 -1.15 -16.82 7.12
N ARG A 128 -0.54 -17.27 6.00
CA ARG A 128 0.91 -17.48 5.92
C ARG A 128 1.73 -16.22 6.23
N GLY A 129 1.12 -15.04 6.12
CA GLY A 129 1.78 -13.78 6.45
C GLY A 129 1.56 -13.24 7.87
N GLU A 130 0.62 -13.76 8.68
CA GLU A 130 0.22 -13.10 9.94
C GLU A 130 1.39 -12.86 10.93
N ALA A 131 2.44 -13.68 10.88
CA ALA A 131 3.66 -13.45 11.66
C ALA A 131 4.38 -12.13 11.31
N LEU A 132 4.35 -11.68 10.05
CA LEU A 132 5.04 -10.46 9.58
C LEU A 132 4.25 -9.17 9.85
N SER A 133 2.92 -9.19 9.73
CA SER A 133 2.08 -8.00 9.98
C SER A 133 2.01 -7.65 11.47
N ALA A 134 2.07 -8.67 12.34
CA ALA A 134 2.19 -8.46 13.77
C ALA A 134 3.51 -7.76 14.15
N LEU A 135 4.59 -7.98 13.40
CA LEU A 135 5.88 -7.33 13.62
C LEU A 135 5.87 -5.87 13.16
N ASP A 136 5.29 -5.56 12.00
CA ASP A 136 5.19 -4.18 11.47
C ASP A 136 4.27 -3.28 12.30
N ALA A 137 3.12 -3.80 12.76
CA ALA A 137 2.22 -3.10 13.67
C ALA A 137 2.87 -2.81 15.03
N ARG A 138 3.70 -3.72 15.54
CA ARG A 138 4.48 -3.51 16.76
C ARG A 138 5.60 -2.48 16.53
N ALA A 139 6.28 -2.51 15.39
CA ALA A 139 7.34 -1.56 15.05
C ALA A 139 6.82 -0.12 14.84
N THR A 140 5.67 0.04 14.17
CA THR A 140 5.02 1.36 14.00
C THR A 140 4.50 1.91 15.32
N ASN A 141 3.91 1.07 16.18
CA ASN A 141 3.51 1.46 17.53
C ASN A 141 4.71 1.88 18.38
N LEU A 142 5.80 1.10 18.36
CA LEU A 142 7.06 1.44 19.02
C LEU A 142 7.65 2.75 18.51
N SER A 143 7.72 2.95 17.19
CA SER A 143 8.22 4.20 16.59
C SER A 143 7.37 5.41 16.95
N SER A 144 6.05 5.25 17.03
CA SER A 144 5.13 6.31 17.46
C SER A 144 5.35 6.66 18.94
N MET A 145 5.46 5.64 19.80
CA MET A 145 5.73 5.82 21.21
C MET A 145 7.10 6.47 21.46
N SER A 146 8.17 6.03 20.78
CA SER A 146 9.50 6.65 20.89
C SER A 146 9.50 8.13 20.47
N LYS A 147 8.70 8.49 19.46
CA LYS A 147 8.52 9.88 19.04
C LYS A 147 7.77 10.70 20.09
N GLN A 148 6.79 10.10 20.76
CA GLN A 148 6.05 10.70 21.87
C GLN A 148 6.95 10.91 23.10
N TYR A 149 7.74 9.90 23.51
CA TYR A 149 8.72 10.04 24.60
C TYR A 149 9.76 11.14 24.35
N LYS A 150 10.21 11.31 23.09
CA LYS A 150 11.09 12.41 22.72
C LYS A 150 10.42 13.79 22.82
N GLN A 151 9.14 13.88 22.46
CA GLN A 151 8.36 15.11 22.57
C GLN A 151 8.06 15.45 24.04
N ASP A 152 7.73 14.46 24.86
CA ASP A 152 7.48 14.64 26.29
C ASP A 152 8.77 15.03 27.05
N ALA A 153 9.91 14.43 26.71
CA ALA A 153 11.20 14.82 27.30
C ALA A 153 11.61 16.27 26.94
N THR A 154 11.21 16.77 25.77
CA THR A 154 11.53 18.14 25.35
C THR A 154 10.56 19.17 25.93
N SER A 155 9.28 18.82 26.15
CA SER A 155 8.30 19.70 26.80
C SER A 155 8.57 19.90 28.29
N LEU A 156 9.10 18.88 28.99
CA LEU A 156 9.53 19.00 30.39
C LEU A 156 10.68 19.98 30.58
N ASN A 157 11.67 19.98 29.67
CA ASN A 157 12.80 20.93 29.75
C ASN A 157 12.34 22.39 29.59
N MET A 158 11.31 22.63 28.78
CA MET A 158 10.74 23.98 28.58
C MET A 158 9.94 24.46 29.80
N GLN A 159 9.26 23.55 30.51
CA GLN A 159 8.58 23.88 31.77
C GLN A 159 9.57 24.25 32.88
N SER A 160 10.68 23.54 33.02
CA SER A 160 11.72 23.87 34.02
C SER A 160 12.36 25.24 33.78
N ALA A 161 12.57 25.63 32.52
CA ALA A 161 13.09 26.95 32.18
C ALA A 161 12.12 28.08 32.56
N TRP A 162 10.82 27.91 32.30
CA TRP A 162 9.81 28.92 32.63
C TRP A 162 9.70 29.14 34.15
N VAL A 163 9.71 28.06 34.94
CA VAL A 163 9.68 28.14 36.41
C VAL A 163 10.89 28.90 36.95
N PHE A 164 12.09 28.66 36.40
CA PHE A 164 13.30 29.37 36.81
C PHE A 164 13.22 30.88 36.52
N TYR A 165 12.73 31.28 35.34
CA TYR A 165 12.55 32.69 34.98
C TYR A 165 11.52 33.40 35.88
N VAL A 166 10.39 32.75 36.17
CA VAL A 166 9.37 33.31 37.07
C VAL A 166 9.94 33.53 38.47
N LEU A 167 10.67 32.55 39.02
CA LEU A 167 11.32 32.67 40.33
C LEU A 167 12.30 33.85 40.37
N LEU A 168 13.15 33.99 39.34
CA LEU A 168 14.12 35.09 39.23
C LEU A 168 13.44 36.46 39.23
N CYS A 169 12.36 36.62 38.45
CA CYS A 169 11.60 37.88 38.38
C CYS A 169 10.99 38.27 39.73
N VAL A 170 10.44 37.31 40.48
CA VAL A 170 9.86 37.57 41.82
C VAL A 170 10.93 38.07 42.79
N VAL A 171 12.12 37.46 42.79
CA VAL A 171 13.24 37.90 43.64
C VAL A 171 13.69 39.32 43.28
N ILE A 172 13.83 39.63 41.99
CA ILE A 172 14.21 40.97 41.53
C ILE A 172 13.19 42.03 41.97
N LEU A 173 11.89 41.74 41.82
CA LEU A 173 10.82 42.66 42.26
C LEU A 173 10.84 42.89 43.76
N ALA A 174 11.05 41.86 44.58
CA ALA A 174 11.13 41.99 46.03
C ALA A 174 12.33 42.82 46.48
N VAL A 175 13.49 42.66 45.83
CA VAL A 175 14.68 43.49 46.10
C VAL A 175 14.41 44.94 45.70
N PHE A 176 13.79 45.16 44.55
CA PHE A 176 13.47 46.51 44.06
C PHE A 176 12.51 47.25 45.01
N THR A 177 11.44 46.60 45.46
CA THR A 177 10.49 47.20 46.41
C THR A 177 11.15 47.51 47.75
N TYR A 178 12.02 46.61 48.24
CA TYR A 178 12.77 46.85 49.48
C TYR A 178 13.71 48.07 49.38
N VAL A 179 14.48 48.17 48.30
CA VAL A 179 15.39 49.30 48.07
C VAL A 179 14.61 50.60 47.93
N PHE A 180 13.51 50.59 47.17
CA PHE A 180 12.64 51.76 46.99
C PHE A 180 12.07 52.27 48.32
N PHE A 181 11.58 51.36 49.18
CA PHE A 181 11.01 51.73 50.49
C PHE A 181 12.07 52.19 51.50
N ARG A 182 13.34 51.82 51.30
CA ARG A 182 14.44 52.22 52.20
C ARG A 182 15.08 53.55 51.83
N PHE A 183 14.93 54.01 50.59
CA PHE A 183 15.55 55.25 50.08
C PHE A 183 14.57 56.43 49.94
N MET A 184 13.28 56.22 50.21
CA MET A 184 12.24 57.25 50.32
C MET A 184 11.96 57.55 51.79
#